data_AF-A0A953U9Y8-F1
#
_entry.id   AF-A0A953U9Y8-F1
#
_cell.length_a   1.000
_cell.length_b   1.000
_cell.length_c   1.000
_cell.angle_alpha   90.00
_cell.angle_beta   90.00
_cell.angle_gamma   90.00
#
_symmetry.space_group_name_H-M   'P 1'
#
loop_
_entity.id
_entity.type
_entity.pdbx_description
1 polymer ?
#
loop_
_entity_poly.entity_id
_entity_poly.type
_entity_poly.pdbx_seq_one_letter_code
_entity_poly.pdbx_strand_id
1 'polypeptide(L)'
;MKTALAAAALLLCSCGYHVSGHTDLLPKTIHTVAIPAFTNATTRYKLTDRLAESLSREFIARTRYKIVADPNQADMILRGTVTNYLSGATIVVQNATAVDVH
;
A
#
# COMPACT_ATOMS: atom_id res chain seq x y z
N MET A 1 -7.23 46.96 8.65
CA MET A 1 -8.40 46.07 8.42
C MET A 1 -8.20 45.08 7.28
N LYS A 2 -7.59 45.45 6.14
CA LYS A 2 -7.31 44.52 5.02
C LYS A 2 -6.35 43.36 5.35
N THR A 3 -5.38 43.59 6.24
CA THR A 3 -4.35 42.59 6.60
C THR A 3 -4.90 41.41 7.41
N ALA A 4 -5.94 41.63 8.21
CA ALA A 4 -6.57 40.57 9.01
C ALA A 4 -7.32 39.55 8.12
N LEU A 5 -7.90 40.01 7.01
CA LEU A 5 -8.67 39.15 6.09
C LEU A 5 -7.77 38.21 5.29
N ALA A 6 -6.55 38.66 4.95
CA ALA A 6 -5.56 37.84 4.26
C ALA A 6 -5.02 36.69 5.15
N ALA A 7 -4.81 36.96 6.44
CA ALA A 7 -4.34 35.95 7.40
C ALA A 7 -5.37 34.83 7.65
N ALA A 8 -6.66 35.17 7.63
CA ALA A 8 -7.73 34.18 7.79
C ALA A 8 -7.82 33.20 6.61
N ALA A 9 -7.52 33.65 5.37
CA ALA A 9 -7.57 32.81 4.17
C ALA A 9 -6.48 31.72 4.14
N LEU A 10 -5.33 31.95 4.79
CA LEU A 10 -4.23 30.97 4.86
C LEU A 10 -4.55 29.76 5.75
N LEU A 11 -5.47 29.90 6.72
CA LEU A 11 -5.84 28.81 7.63
C LEU A 11 -6.80 27.78 7.01
N LEU A 12 -7.46 28.12 5.91
CA LEU A 12 -8.43 27.26 5.21
C LEU A 12 -7.79 26.38 4.13
N CYS A 13 -6.53 26.63 3.74
CA CYS A 13 -5.81 25.87 2.71
C CYS A 13 -5.05 24.64 3.25
N SER A 14 -5.18 24.31 4.54
CA SER A 14 -4.60 23.08 5.08
C SER A 14 -5.55 21.90 4.84
N CYS A 15 -5.59 21.40 3.60
CA CYS A 15 -6.04 20.03 3.35
C CYS A 15 -5.05 19.14 4.11
N GLY A 16 -5.47 18.50 5.21
CA GLY A 16 -4.61 17.73 6.10
C GLY A 16 -3.90 16.56 5.41
N TYR A 17 -2.86 16.86 4.63
CA TYR A 17 -1.93 15.90 4.06
C TYR A 17 -1.05 15.39 5.20
N HIS A 18 -1.60 14.46 5.98
CA HIS A 18 -0.81 13.64 6.85
C HIS A 18 -0.04 12.66 5.98
N VAL A 19 1.29 12.74 5.99
CA VAL A 19 2.13 11.75 5.33
C VAL A 19 2.02 10.44 6.11
N SER A 20 1.03 9.62 5.76
CA SER A 20 0.90 8.25 6.26
C SER A 20 2.06 7.43 5.69
N GLY A 21 3.02 7.10 6.54
CA GLY A 21 4.23 6.38 6.14
C GLY A 21 5.27 6.22 7.25
N HIS A 22 5.18 7.05 8.30
CA HIS A 22 6.04 6.97 9.49
C HIS A 22 5.28 6.68 10.79
N THR A 23 4.02 6.26 10.70
CA THR A 23 3.27 5.88 11.89
C THR A 23 3.71 4.48 12.29
N ASP A 24 4.32 4.35 13.47
CA ASP A 24 4.62 3.07 14.11
C ASP A 24 3.28 2.46 14.54
N LEU A 25 2.58 1.81 13.60
CA LEU A 25 1.25 1.24 13.79
C LEU A 25 1.25 -0.01 14.68
N LEU A 26 2.44 -0.51 15.02
CA LEU A 26 2.63 -1.70 15.83
C LEU A 26 3.31 -1.32 17.16
N PRO A 27 3.05 -2.06 18.24
CA PRO A 27 3.76 -1.88 19.50
C PRO A 27 5.28 -1.96 19.30
N LYS A 28 6.03 -1.10 19.99
CA LYS A 28 7.51 -1.04 19.92
C LYS A 28 8.22 -2.33 20.34
N THR A 29 7.50 -3.29 20.90
CA THR A 29 8.01 -4.60 21.29
C THR A 29 8.17 -5.55 20.11
N ILE A 30 7.54 -5.29 18.96
CA ILE A 30 7.61 -6.14 17.76
C ILE A 30 8.84 -5.75 16.94
N HIS A 31 9.77 -6.69 16.80
CA HIS A 31 11.02 -6.49 16.06
C HIS A 31 11.16 -7.47 14.89
N THR A 32 10.54 -8.65 15.01
CA THR A 32 10.66 -9.73 14.04
C THR A 32 9.30 -10.12 13.46
N VAL A 33 9.27 -10.35 12.15
CA VAL A 33 8.04 -10.70 11.43
C VAL A 33 8.28 -11.91 10.53
N ALA A 34 7.39 -12.90 10.59
CA ALA A 34 7.35 -14.00 9.64
C ALA A 34 6.22 -13.78 8.63
N ILE A 35 6.54 -13.94 7.35
CA ILE A 35 5.58 -13.83 6.24
C ILE A 35 5.58 -15.18 5.49
N PRO A 36 4.83 -16.19 5.98
CA PRO A 36 4.68 -17.46 5.27
C PRO A 36 3.99 -17.29 3.92
N ALA A 37 4.09 -18.30 3.07
CA ALA A 37 3.31 -18.38 1.85
C ALA A 37 1.81 -18.26 2.18
N PHE A 38 1.12 -17.41 1.43
CA PHE A 38 -0.32 -17.22 1.59
C PHE A 38 -1.05 -18.48 1.11
N THR A 39 -2.29 -18.69 1.54
CA THR A 39 -3.13 -19.75 0.97
C THR A 39 -3.78 -19.26 -0.32
N ASN A 40 -3.92 -20.13 -1.32
CA ASN A 40 -4.55 -19.79 -2.59
C ASN A 40 -5.91 -20.48 -2.73
N ALA A 41 -6.99 -19.71 -2.66
CA ALA A 41 -8.36 -20.18 -2.93
C ALA A 41 -8.85 -19.74 -4.33
N THR A 42 -7.93 -19.41 -5.24
CA THR A 42 -8.21 -19.01 -6.63
C THR A 42 -7.65 -20.01 -7.63
N THR A 43 -7.99 -19.84 -8.91
CA THR A 43 -7.44 -20.65 -10.02
C THR A 43 -6.10 -20.12 -10.56
N ARG A 44 -5.55 -19.03 -10.00
CA ARG A 44 -4.29 -18.43 -10.48
C ARG A 44 -3.09 -19.02 -9.78
N TYR A 45 -2.30 -19.80 -10.52
CA TYR A 45 -1.07 -20.42 -10.05
C TYR A 45 0.02 -19.37 -9.74
N LYS A 46 0.85 -19.61 -8.70
CA LYS A 46 2.03 -18.82 -8.26
C LYS A 46 1.81 -17.37 -7.81
N LEU A 47 0.59 -16.82 -7.88
CA LEU A 47 0.33 -15.46 -7.42
C LEU A 47 0.70 -15.25 -5.94
N THR A 48 0.46 -16.30 -5.16
CA THR A 48 0.53 -16.31 -3.71
C THR A 48 1.97 -16.26 -3.17
N ASP A 49 2.90 -16.93 -3.84
CA ASP A 49 4.33 -16.89 -3.50
C ASP A 49 4.93 -15.52 -3.86
N ARG A 50 4.57 -14.98 -5.03
CA ARG A 50 5.01 -13.65 -5.46
C ARG A 50 4.49 -12.54 -4.56
N LEU A 51 3.29 -12.72 -4.01
CA LEU A 51 2.71 -11.79 -3.04
C LEU A 51 3.53 -11.79 -1.74
N ALA A 52 3.80 -12.96 -1.16
CA ALA A 52 4.61 -13.08 0.06
C ALA A 52 6.03 -12.49 -0.13
N GLU A 53 6.65 -12.73 -1.29
CA GLU A 53 7.95 -12.18 -1.67
C GLU A 53 7.93 -10.64 -1.75
N SER A 54 6.89 -10.09 -2.39
CA SER A 54 6.72 -8.64 -2.54
C SER A 54 6.46 -7.95 -1.21
N LEU A 55 5.60 -8.54 -0.36
CA LEU A 55 5.36 -8.05 1.00
C LEU A 55 6.64 -8.08 1.83
N SER A 56 7.42 -9.16 1.76
CA SER A 56 8.71 -9.25 2.46
C SER A 56 9.66 -8.12 2.06
N ARG A 57 9.75 -7.82 0.75
CA ARG A 57 10.56 -6.68 0.27
C ARG A 57 10.06 -5.34 0.80
N GLU A 58 8.76 -5.10 0.78
CA GLU A 58 8.18 -3.85 1.28
C GLU A 58 8.42 -3.67 2.78
N PHE A 59 8.29 -4.74 3.58
CA PHE A 59 8.61 -4.70 5.00
C PHE A 59 10.09 -4.35 5.22
N ILE A 60 11.01 -4.96 4.45
CA ILE A 60 12.44 -4.65 4.54
C ILE A 60 12.73 -3.21 4.10
N ALA A 61 12.05 -2.72 3.05
CA ALA A 61 12.33 -1.41 2.45
C ALA A 61 11.73 -0.23 3.23
N ARG A 62 10.59 -0.43 3.89
CA ARG A 62 9.81 0.67 4.50
C ARG A 62 9.73 0.62 6.01
N THR A 63 10.15 -0.48 6.63
CA THR A 63 10.05 -0.66 8.09
C THR A 63 11.40 -1.01 8.69
N ARG A 64 11.47 -1.04 10.03
CA ARG A 64 12.65 -1.48 10.77
C ARG A 64 12.56 -2.95 11.20
N TYR A 65 11.52 -3.66 10.80
CA TYR A 65 11.30 -5.04 11.23
C TYR A 65 12.25 -5.99 10.50
N LYS A 66 12.71 -7.02 11.21
CA LYS A 66 13.52 -8.09 10.65
C LYS A 66 12.61 -9.22 10.18
N ILE A 67 12.74 -9.62 8.92
CA ILE A 67 12.04 -10.80 8.41
C ILE A 67 12.74 -12.07 8.90
N VAL A 68 11.98 -13.01 9.46
CA VAL A 68 12.45 -14.33 9.88
C VAL A 68 11.66 -15.42 9.14
N ALA A 69 12.33 -16.51 8.80
CA ALA A 69 11.72 -17.61 8.03
C ALA A 69 10.87 -18.51 8.92
N ASP A 70 11.33 -18.80 10.14
CA ASP A 70 10.60 -19.63 11.10
C ASP A 70 9.55 -18.78 11.84
N PRO A 71 8.25 -19.09 11.69
CA PRO A 71 7.19 -18.37 12.41
C PRO A 71 7.30 -18.49 13.94
N ASN A 72 7.96 -19.53 14.47
CA ASN A 72 8.15 -19.70 15.92
C ASN A 72 9.18 -18.75 16.51
N GLN A 73 10.00 -18.12 15.66
CA GLN A 73 11.01 -17.14 16.06
C GLN A 73 10.54 -15.70 15.83
N ALA A 74 9.30 -15.49 15.40
CA ALA A 74 8.76 -14.18 15.08
C ALA A 74 7.88 -13.63 16.21
N ASP A 75 8.00 -12.33 16.48
CA ASP A 75 7.10 -11.60 17.37
C ASP A 75 5.70 -11.46 16.75
N MET A 76 5.62 -11.48 15.41
CA MET A 76 4.39 -11.40 14.64
C MET A 76 4.45 -12.30 13.40
N ILE A 77 3.32 -12.94 13.07
CA ILE A 77 3.16 -13.74 11.85
C ILE A 77 2.08 -13.10 10.97
N LEU A 78 2.44 -12.73 9.74
CA LEU A 78 1.49 -12.22 8.74
C LEU A 78 0.91 -13.37 7.92
N ARG A 79 -0.34 -13.74 8.19
CA ARG A 79 -1.06 -14.78 7.45
C ARG A 79 -2.15 -14.19 6.59
N GLY A 80 -2.40 -14.80 5.44
CA GLY A 80 -3.51 -14.41 4.58
C GLY A 80 -3.87 -15.49 3.57
N THR A 81 -5.07 -15.37 3.02
CA THR A 81 -5.60 -16.22 1.95
C THR A 81 -6.03 -15.34 0.78
N VAL A 82 -5.59 -15.66 -0.42
CA VAL A 82 -6.09 -15.05 -1.65
C VAL A 82 -7.40 -15.72 -1.99
N THR A 83 -8.51 -15.01 -1.77
CA THR A 83 -9.88 -15.53 -1.94
C THR A 83 -10.44 -15.31 -3.34
N ASN A 84 -10.03 -14.23 -4.00
CA ASN A 84 -10.49 -13.90 -5.34
C ASN A 84 -9.37 -13.19 -6.13
N TYR A 85 -9.37 -13.39 -7.44
CA TYR A 85 -8.53 -12.65 -8.39
C TYR A 85 -9.37 -12.29 -9.61
N LEU A 86 -9.57 -10.99 -9.81
CA LEU A 86 -10.31 -10.44 -10.95
C LEU A 86 -9.33 -9.75 -11.90
N SER A 87 -9.32 -10.17 -13.16
CA SER A 87 -8.58 -9.52 -14.24
C SER A 87 -9.55 -9.24 -15.37
N GLY A 88 -9.92 -7.98 -15.56
CA GLY A 88 -10.75 -7.51 -16.67
C GLY A 88 -9.95 -6.65 -17.63
N ALA A 89 -10.40 -6.55 -18.88
CA ALA A 89 -9.83 -5.61 -19.83
C ALA A 89 -10.29 -4.18 -19.49
N THR A 90 -9.35 -3.26 -19.29
CA THR A 90 -9.66 -1.83 -19.26
C THR A 90 -9.59 -1.31 -20.68
N ILE A 91 -10.74 -0.94 -21.25
CA ILE A 91 -10.79 -0.26 -22.55
C ILE A 91 -10.52 1.23 -22.31
N VAL A 92 -9.41 1.74 -22.83
CA VAL A 92 -9.12 3.18 -22.86
C VAL A 92 -9.55 3.71 -24.23
N VAL A 93 -10.71 4.38 -24.28
CA VAL A 93 -11.15 5.08 -25.49
C VAL A 93 -10.53 6.48 -25.47
N GLN A 94 -9.49 6.70 -26.29
CA GLN A 94 -9.00 8.04 -26.59
C GLN A 94 -9.85 8.64 -27.70
N ASN A 95 -10.80 9.52 -27.34
CA ASN A 95 -11.50 10.31 -28.34
C ASN A 95 -10.61 11.50 -28.73
N ALA A 96 -9.83 11.37 -29.81
CA ALA A 96 -9.15 12.51 -30.43
C ALA A 96 -10.05 13.06 -31.53
N THR A 97 -10.86 14.07 -31.20
CA THR A 97 -11.56 14.88 -32.22
C THR A 97 -10.60 15.94 -32.74
N ALA A 98 -9.89 15.65 -33.83
CA ALA A 98 -9.31 16.71 -34.65
C ALA A 98 -10.42 17.22 -35.57
N VAL A 99 -11.00 18.37 -35.21
CA VAL A 99 -11.84 19.14 -36.13
C VAL A 99 -10.88 19.98 -36.97
N ASP A 100 -10.70 19.57 -38.22
CA ASP A 100 -9.99 20.36 -39.23
C ASP A 100 -10.92 21.48 -39.73
N VAL A 101 -10.45 22.71 -39.71
CA VAL A 101 -11.11 23.86 -40.36
C VAL A 101 -10.04 24.74 -41.02
N HIS A 102 -9.57 24.34 -42.20
CA HIS A 102 -9.44 25.22 -43.37
C HIS A 102 -9.14 24.43 -44.66
#